data_AF-A0A2V9QKF5-F1
#
_entry.id   AF-A0A2V9QKF5-F1
#
_cell.length_a   1.000
_cell.length_b   1.000
_cell.length_c   1.000
_cell.angle_alpha   90.00
_cell.angle_beta   90.00
_cell.angle_gamma   90.00
#
_symmetry.space_group_name_H-M   'P 1'
#
loop_
_entity.id
_entity.type
_entity.pdbx_description
1 polymer ?
#
loop_
_entity_poly.entity_id
_entity_poly.type
_entity_poly.pdbx_seq_one_letter_code
_entity_poly.pdbx_strand_id
1 'polypeptide(L)' 'ILEKVGFATIDLGGLASGGRLQQFPGGPLPTLNLIKLG' A
#
# COMPACT_ATOMS: atom_id res chain seq x y z
N ILE A 1 7.75 -8.89 -8.11
CA ILE A 1 7.61 -10.03 -7.17
C ILE A 1 6.16 -10.12 -6.70
N LEU A 2 5.61 -9.06 -6.09
CA LEU A 2 4.22 -9.00 -5.58
C LEU A 2 3.15 -9.43 -6.61
N GLU A 3 3.17 -8.87 -7.82
CA GLU A 3 2.22 -9.26 -8.88
C GLU A 3 2.34 -10.72 -9.28
N LYS A 4 3.58 -11.25 -9.33
CA LYS A 4 3.84 -12.66 -9.67
C LYS A 4 3.32 -13.64 -8.62
N VAL A 5 3.10 -13.17 -7.38
CA VAL A 5 2.51 -13.98 -6.29
C VAL A 5 1.04 -13.63 -6.03
N GLY A 6 0.38 -12.93 -6.97
CA GLY A 6 -1.07 -12.71 -6.97
C GLY A 6 -1.55 -11.49 -6.19
N PHE A 7 -0.65 -10.60 -5.75
CA PHE A 7 -1.04 -9.35 -5.09
C PHE A 7 -1.19 -8.20 -6.09
N ALA A 8 -2.19 -7.35 -5.86
CA ALA A 8 -2.30 -6.07 -6.54
C ALA A 8 -1.30 -5.06 -5.95
N THR A 9 -0.52 -4.41 -6.82
CA THR A 9 0.46 -3.38 -6.47
C THR A 9 -0.14 -1.99 -6.69
N ILE A 10 0.21 -1.05 -5.80
CA ILE A 10 -0.11 0.37 -5.95
C ILE A 10 1.16 1.14 -5.60
N ASP A 11 1.65 1.98 -6.52
CA ASP A 11 2.69 2.94 -6.22
C ASP A 11 2.08 4.15 -5.49
N LEU A 12 2.50 4.39 -4.25
CA LEU A 12 2.04 5.51 -3.42
C LEU A 12 2.88 6.79 -3.62
N GLY A 13 3.84 6.76 -4.53
CA GLY A 13 4.78 7.85 -4.81
C GLY A 13 5.95 7.89 -3.83
N GLY A 14 6.54 9.07 -3.67
CA GLY A 14 7.76 9.26 -2.87
C GLY A 14 7.54 9.14 -1.36
N LEU A 15 8.64 9.05 -0.59
CA LEU A 15 8.60 8.80 0.86
C LEU A 15 7.78 9.83 1.65
N ALA A 16 7.80 11.10 1.26
CA ALA A 16 7.01 12.12 1.96
C ALA A 16 5.50 11.89 1.79
N SER A 17 5.03 11.50 0.60
CA SER A 17 3.61 11.25 0.34
C SER A 17 3.19 9.84 0.73
N GLY A 18 3.89 8.82 0.22
CA GLY A 18 3.60 7.41 0.49
C GLY A 18 3.88 7.02 1.94
N GLY A 19 4.91 7.58 2.57
CA GLY A 19 5.22 7.35 3.98
C GLY A 19 4.10 7.79 4.91
N ARG A 20 3.47 8.96 4.66
CA ARG A 20 2.29 9.39 5.42
C ARG A 20 1.11 8.42 5.32
N LEU A 21 1.01 7.68 4.21
CA LEU A 21 -0.06 6.71 3.99
C LEU A 21 0.25 5.33 4.62
N GLN A 22 1.50 4.87 4.52
CA GLN A 22 1.90 3.49 4.83
C GLN A 22 2.69 3.31 6.14
N GLN A 23 3.17 4.37 6.80
CA GLN A 23 3.96 4.22 8.03
C GLN A 23 3.15 3.70 9.21
N PHE A 24 3.79 2.88 10.04
CA PHE A 24 3.27 2.45 11.33
C PHE A 24 4.13 3.01 12.48
N PRO A 25 3.53 3.53 13.57
CA PRO A 25 2.09 3.84 13.70
C PRO A 25 1.71 5.14 12.95
N GLY A 26 0.42 5.30 12.62
CA GLY A 26 -0.16 6.59 12.22
C GLY A 26 -0.59 6.74 10.75
N GLY A 27 -0.11 5.90 9.84
CA GLY A 27 -0.63 5.84 8.48
C GLY A 27 -2.04 5.23 8.43
N PRO A 28 -2.91 5.65 7.50
CA PRO A 28 -4.25 5.09 7.32
C PRO A 28 -4.30 3.72 6.64
N LEU A 29 -3.24 3.29 5.95
CA LEU A 29 -3.23 2.01 5.20
C LEU A 29 -2.71 0.79 5.96
N PRO A 30 -1.76 0.89 6.91
CA PRO A 30 -1.36 -0.25 7.72
C PRO A 30 -2.56 -0.97 8.33
N THR A 31 -2.50 -2.30 8.32
CA THR A 31 -3.53 -3.21 8.88
C THR A 31 -4.86 -3.28 8.13
N LEU A 32 -5.06 -2.48 7.07
CA LEU A 32 -6.26 -2.52 6.25
C LEU A 32 -6.15 -3.58 5.15
N ASN A 33 -7.11 -4.52 5.13
CA ASN A 33 -7.21 -5.51 4.07
C ASN A 33 -8.09 -4.98 2.92
N LEU A 34 -7.51 -4.85 1.74
CA LEU A 34 -8.18 -4.33 0.54
C LEU A 34 -8.07 -5.32 -0.62
N ILE A 35 -9.03 -5.27 -1.54
CA ILE A 35 -8.99 -5.98 -2.82
C ILE A 35 -9.06 -4.98 -3.97
N LYS A 36 -8.38 -5.27 -5.07
CA LYS A 36 -8.54 -4.54 -6.34
C LYS A 36 -9.68 -5.19 -7.12
N LEU A 37 -10.70 -4.40 -7.45
CA LEU A 37 -11.76 -4.80 -8.36
C LEU A 37 -11.37 -4.34 -9.78
N GLY A 38 -11.38 -5.25 -10.76
CA GLY A 38 -11.02 -4.95 -12.16
C GLY A 38 -9.52 -4.79 -12.37
#